data_AF-X6P5A6-F1
#
_entry.id   AF-X6P5A6-F1
#
_cell.length_a   1.000
_cell.length_b   1.000
_cell.length_c   1.000
_cell.angle_alpha   90.00
_cell.angle_beta   90.00
_cell.angle_gamma   90.00
#
_symmetry.space_group_name_H-M   'P 1'
#
loop_
_entity.id
_entity.type
_entity.pdbx_description
1 polymer ?
#
loop_
_entity_poly.entity_id
_entity_poly.type
_entity_poly.pdbx_seq_one_letter_code
_entity_poly.pdbx_strand_id
1 'polypeptide(L)'
;MDGYAIRAQDGQGEFEVIGASHADKSEETNKKTKYNLSSKQAYYITTGAIVSGNADAVVPLEYTAAVKESANKIEIQLPDNIKISSGLNIRSVGSDVEANELILEKGTILTAKEIGLLAHCGINNIPCFPKLRIGILSSGDEIEDIISYSSKHKSDGETDSKTDKNENGV
;
A
#
# COMPACT_ATOMS: atom_id res chain seq x y z
N MET A 1 -2.88 -10.53 -8.81
CA MET A 1 -3.72 -9.94 -9.85
C MET A 1 -4.91 -10.86 -10.10
N ASP A 2 -5.93 -10.36 -10.78
CA ASP A 2 -7.09 -11.17 -11.17
C ASP A 2 -6.77 -11.90 -12.48
N GLY A 3 -7.16 -13.17 -12.58
CA GLY A 3 -6.72 -14.01 -13.69
C GLY A 3 -7.10 -15.47 -13.54
N TYR A 4 -6.32 -16.33 -14.19
CA TYR A 4 -6.48 -17.78 -14.12
C TYR A 4 -5.18 -18.43 -13.67
N ALA A 5 -5.29 -19.23 -12.61
CA ALA A 5 -4.20 -20.06 -12.15
C ALA A 5 -4.12 -21.33 -13.00
N ILE A 6 -2.93 -21.60 -13.53
CA ILE A 6 -2.63 -22.72 -14.41
C ILE A 6 -1.34 -23.42 -13.98
N ARG A 7 -1.05 -24.54 -14.61
CA ARG A 7 0.28 -25.15 -14.60
C ARG A 7 1.10 -24.50 -15.71
N ALA A 8 2.24 -23.91 -15.38
CA ALA A 8 3.07 -23.16 -16.31
C ALA A 8 3.50 -24.01 -17.51
N GLN A 9 3.75 -25.31 -17.29
CA GLN A 9 4.10 -26.27 -18.33
C GLN A 9 3.03 -26.44 -19.43
N ASP A 10 1.77 -26.11 -19.14
CA ASP A 10 0.68 -26.25 -20.10
C ASP A 10 0.67 -25.12 -21.15
N GLY A 11 1.38 -24.00 -20.90
CA GLY A 11 1.58 -22.93 -21.88
C GLY A 11 0.31 -22.21 -22.33
N GLN A 12 0.30 -21.70 -23.56
CA GLN A 12 -0.84 -20.98 -24.16
C GLN A 12 -1.88 -21.95 -24.79
N GLY A 13 -3.08 -21.46 -25.08
CA GLY A 13 -4.16 -22.21 -25.76
C GLY A 13 -5.44 -22.31 -24.93
N GLU A 14 -6.31 -23.26 -25.25
CA GLU A 14 -7.58 -23.47 -24.52
C GLU A 14 -7.38 -24.17 -23.17
N PHE A 15 -8.11 -23.71 -22.17
CA PHE A 15 -8.18 -24.30 -20.83
C PHE A 15 -9.63 -24.48 -20.38
N GLU A 16 -9.91 -25.57 -19.67
CA GLU A 16 -11.16 -25.79 -18.93
C GLU A 16 -11.06 -25.15 -17.53
N VAL A 17 -12.04 -24.33 -17.18
CA VAL A 17 -12.14 -23.67 -15.88
C VAL A 17 -12.92 -24.57 -14.91
N ILE A 18 -12.24 -25.09 -13.90
CA ILE A 18 -12.81 -26.08 -12.96
C ILE A 18 -13.23 -25.50 -11.60
N GLY A 19 -13.04 -24.20 -11.39
CA GLY A 19 -13.36 -23.55 -10.13
C GLY A 19 -12.87 -22.12 -10.02
N ALA A 20 -12.95 -21.57 -8.80
CA ALA A 20 -12.56 -20.22 -8.48
C ALA A 20 -11.96 -20.11 -7.07
N SER A 21 -10.94 -19.28 -6.92
CA SER A 21 -10.28 -18.92 -5.65
C SER A 21 -10.39 -17.41 -5.45
N HIS A 22 -11.09 -17.00 -4.39
CA HIS A 22 -11.30 -15.60 -4.05
C HIS A 22 -10.51 -15.22 -2.80
N ALA A 23 -10.11 -13.95 -2.71
CA ALA A 23 -9.47 -13.40 -1.53
C ALA A 23 -10.53 -13.27 -0.42
N ASP A 24 -10.61 -14.28 0.44
CA ASP A 24 -11.62 -14.34 1.49
C ASP A 24 -10.99 -14.41 2.88
N LYS A 25 -11.65 -13.81 3.87
CA LYS A 25 -11.12 -13.65 5.24
C LYS A 25 -11.38 -14.87 6.13
N SER A 26 -12.14 -15.86 5.67
CA SER A 26 -12.43 -17.05 6.46
C SER A 26 -11.36 -18.12 6.25
N GLU A 27 -10.82 -18.67 7.35
CA GLU A 27 -9.90 -19.83 7.30
C GLU A 27 -10.54 -21.05 6.65
N GLU A 28 -11.88 -21.10 6.65
CA GLU A 28 -12.65 -22.22 6.16
C GLU A 28 -12.74 -22.26 4.63
N THR A 29 -12.78 -21.10 3.96
CA THR A 29 -12.70 -21.01 2.49
C THR A 29 -11.29 -21.37 1.99
N ASN A 30 -10.24 -20.92 2.71
CA ASN A 30 -8.83 -21.14 2.33
C ASN A 30 -8.36 -22.60 2.46
N LYS A 31 -9.01 -23.41 3.32
CA LYS A 31 -8.70 -24.86 3.48
C LYS A 31 -9.49 -25.78 2.56
N LYS A 32 -10.63 -25.35 1.98
CA LYS A 32 -11.62 -26.27 1.40
C LYS A 32 -11.42 -26.63 -0.07
N THR A 33 -10.58 -25.95 -0.83
CA THR A 33 -10.40 -26.27 -2.26
C THR A 33 -8.92 -26.27 -2.66
N LYS A 34 -8.28 -27.44 -2.54
CA LYS A 34 -7.03 -27.73 -3.24
C LYS A 34 -7.37 -28.13 -4.67
N TYR A 35 -7.17 -27.24 -5.64
CA TYR A 35 -7.34 -27.56 -7.05
C TYR A 35 -6.10 -28.29 -7.57
N ASN A 36 -6.19 -29.61 -7.75
CA ASN A 36 -5.19 -30.37 -8.49
C ASN A 36 -5.55 -30.35 -9.98
N LEU A 37 -4.91 -29.47 -10.74
CA LEU A 37 -5.14 -29.26 -12.16
C LEU A 37 -4.59 -30.43 -12.98
N SER A 38 -5.44 -30.96 -13.86
CA SER A 38 -5.03 -31.80 -14.99
C SER A 38 -4.51 -30.94 -16.14
N SER A 39 -4.05 -31.57 -17.23
CA SER A 39 -3.59 -30.84 -18.42
C SER A 39 -4.67 -29.95 -18.98
N LYS A 40 -4.30 -28.70 -19.27
CA LYS A 40 -5.20 -27.69 -19.83
C LYS A 40 -6.41 -27.41 -18.93
N GLN A 41 -6.22 -27.49 -17.62
CA GLN A 41 -7.20 -27.00 -16.64
C GLN A 41 -6.69 -25.74 -15.95
N ALA A 42 -7.64 -24.89 -15.58
CA ALA A 42 -7.40 -23.64 -14.87
C ALA A 42 -8.46 -23.45 -13.78
N TYR A 43 -8.19 -22.58 -12.83
CA TYR A 43 -9.23 -22.01 -11.96
C TYR A 43 -9.10 -20.49 -11.94
N TYR A 44 -10.24 -19.80 -11.85
CA TYR A 44 -10.27 -18.36 -11.73
C TYR A 44 -9.66 -17.94 -10.39
N ILE A 45 -8.86 -16.88 -10.35
CA ILE A 45 -8.24 -16.40 -9.13
C ILE A 45 -8.31 -14.87 -9.05
N THR A 46 -8.66 -14.34 -7.88
CA THR A 46 -8.61 -12.89 -7.63
C THR A 46 -7.33 -12.47 -6.92
N THR A 47 -7.00 -11.19 -6.98
CA THR A 47 -5.85 -10.60 -6.32
C THR A 47 -5.88 -10.85 -4.82
N GLY A 48 -4.79 -11.41 -4.29
CA GLY A 48 -4.65 -11.73 -2.87
C GLY A 48 -5.22 -13.10 -2.48
N ALA A 49 -5.83 -13.85 -3.40
CA ALA A 49 -6.28 -15.21 -3.15
C ALA A 49 -5.10 -16.21 -3.13
N ILE A 50 -5.29 -17.32 -2.45
CA ILE A 50 -4.30 -18.39 -2.35
C ILE A 50 -4.21 -19.16 -3.68
N VAL A 51 -2.98 -19.37 -4.16
CA VAL A 51 -2.69 -20.33 -5.22
C VAL A 51 -2.64 -21.73 -4.61
N SER A 52 -3.47 -22.65 -5.09
CA SER A 52 -3.72 -23.96 -4.47
C SER A 52 -3.27 -25.12 -5.36
N GLY A 53 -2.99 -26.26 -4.73
CA GLY A 53 -2.67 -27.51 -5.43
C GLY A 53 -1.35 -27.43 -6.21
N ASN A 54 -1.40 -27.77 -7.50
CA ASN A 54 -0.23 -27.82 -8.39
C ASN A 54 -0.20 -26.67 -9.42
N ALA A 55 -1.03 -25.65 -9.27
CA ALA A 55 -0.90 -24.43 -10.06
C ALA A 55 0.34 -23.66 -9.63
N ASP A 56 1.11 -23.18 -10.60
CA ASP A 56 2.38 -22.48 -10.38
C ASP A 56 2.56 -21.26 -11.29
N ALA A 57 1.51 -20.84 -12.01
CA ALA A 57 1.46 -19.57 -12.72
C ALA A 57 0.06 -18.96 -12.69
N VAL A 58 -0.04 -17.64 -12.63
CA VAL A 58 -1.30 -16.90 -12.79
C VAL A 58 -1.23 -16.05 -14.05
N VAL A 59 -2.12 -16.34 -15.00
CA VAL A 59 -2.26 -15.57 -16.24
C VAL A 59 -3.28 -14.45 -16.04
N PRO A 60 -2.92 -13.18 -16.32
CA PRO A 60 -3.81 -12.02 -16.26
C PRO A 60 -5.09 -12.20 -17.09
N LEU A 61 -6.23 -11.68 -16.61
CA LEU A 61 -7.49 -11.69 -17.36
C LEU A 61 -7.36 -11.04 -18.74
N GLU A 62 -6.51 -10.01 -18.86
CA GLU A 62 -6.23 -9.26 -20.06
C GLU A 62 -5.67 -10.12 -21.20
N TYR A 63 -5.12 -11.29 -20.89
CA TYR A 63 -4.59 -12.26 -21.85
C TYR A 63 -5.48 -13.51 -21.99
N THR A 64 -6.74 -13.41 -21.54
CA THR A 64 -7.71 -14.50 -21.61
C THR A 64 -9.00 -14.06 -22.31
N ALA A 65 -9.59 -14.97 -23.09
CA ALA A 65 -10.88 -14.76 -23.75
C ALA A 65 -11.80 -15.96 -23.49
N ALA A 66 -13.11 -15.70 -23.34
CA ALA A 66 -14.09 -16.78 -23.24
C ALA A 66 -14.27 -17.48 -24.59
N VAL A 67 -14.29 -18.82 -24.60
CA VAL A 67 -14.57 -19.59 -25.82
C VAL A 67 -16.08 -19.59 -26.07
N LYS A 68 -16.53 -19.00 -27.18
CA LYS A 68 -17.96 -18.79 -27.48
C LYS A 68 -18.81 -20.07 -27.43
N GLU A 69 -18.21 -21.22 -27.73
CA GLU A 69 -18.89 -22.51 -27.83
C GLU A 69 -18.93 -23.29 -26.49
N SER A 70 -18.33 -22.76 -25.42
CA SER A 70 -18.31 -23.43 -24.11
C SER A 70 -18.27 -22.45 -22.95
N ALA A 71 -19.24 -22.54 -22.04
CA ALA A 71 -19.36 -21.66 -20.88
C ALA A 71 -18.19 -21.79 -19.87
N ASN A 72 -17.47 -22.92 -19.88
CA ASN A 72 -16.40 -23.22 -18.92
C ASN A 72 -15.02 -23.28 -19.57
N LYS A 73 -14.84 -22.76 -20.79
CA LYS A 73 -13.53 -22.71 -21.44
C LYS A 73 -13.06 -21.29 -21.66
N ILE A 74 -11.76 -21.13 -21.51
CA ILE A 74 -11.03 -19.91 -21.86
C ILE A 74 -9.94 -20.22 -22.86
N GLU A 75 -9.59 -19.23 -23.67
CA GLU A 75 -8.39 -19.21 -24.48
C GLU A 75 -7.38 -18.28 -23.83
N ILE A 76 -6.16 -18.75 -23.63
CA ILE A 76 -5.03 -17.99 -23.11
C ILE A 76 -4.08 -17.67 -24.27
N GLN A 77 -3.86 -16.39 -24.52
CA GLN A 77 -2.94 -15.91 -25.53
C GLN A 77 -2.11 -14.73 -24.99
N LEU A 78 -0.79 -14.94 -24.87
CA LEU A 78 0.14 -13.89 -24.40
C LEU A 78 0.99 -13.39 -25.56
N PRO A 79 1.39 -12.10 -25.55
CA PRO A 79 2.38 -11.56 -26.48
C PRO A 79 3.71 -12.33 -26.42
N ASP A 80 4.46 -12.35 -27.53
CA ASP A 80 5.70 -13.12 -27.68
C ASP A 80 6.80 -12.76 -26.66
N ASN A 81 6.75 -11.54 -26.09
CA ASN A 81 7.70 -11.09 -25.08
C ASN A 81 7.36 -11.55 -23.66
N ILE A 82 6.21 -12.18 -23.44
CA ILE A 82 5.78 -12.69 -22.12
C ILE A 82 5.76 -14.22 -22.16
N LYS A 83 6.57 -14.83 -21.29
CA LYS A 83 6.63 -16.29 -21.15
C LYS A 83 5.88 -16.73 -19.90
N ILE A 84 5.03 -17.74 -20.07
CA ILE A 84 4.46 -18.47 -18.94
C ILE A 84 5.59 -19.32 -18.33
N SER A 85 5.95 -18.99 -17.09
CA SER A 85 6.99 -19.69 -16.32
C SER A 85 6.51 -19.89 -14.89
N SER A 86 7.08 -20.86 -14.20
CA SER A 86 6.77 -21.12 -12.79
C SER A 86 7.04 -19.87 -11.96
N GLY A 87 6.10 -19.51 -11.10
CA GLY A 87 6.10 -18.28 -10.30
C GLY A 87 5.51 -17.04 -11.00
N LEU A 88 5.08 -17.12 -12.26
CA LEU A 88 4.51 -15.96 -12.96
C LEU A 88 3.31 -15.40 -12.20
N ASN A 89 3.42 -14.13 -11.78
CA ASN A 89 2.42 -13.38 -11.02
C ASN A 89 2.02 -14.01 -9.67
N ILE A 90 2.91 -14.81 -9.08
CA ILE A 90 2.73 -15.41 -7.75
C ILE A 90 3.72 -14.77 -6.78
N ARG A 91 3.21 -14.30 -5.63
CA ARG A 91 4.05 -13.96 -4.48
C ARG A 91 4.26 -15.21 -3.64
N SER A 92 5.53 -15.61 -3.48
CA SER A 92 5.88 -16.76 -2.66
C SER A 92 5.68 -16.46 -1.18
N VAL A 93 5.48 -17.51 -0.38
CA VAL A 93 5.42 -17.36 1.09
C VAL A 93 6.72 -16.75 1.58
N GLY A 94 6.63 -15.68 2.37
CA GLY A 94 7.80 -14.96 2.89
C GLY A 94 8.47 -14.02 1.89
N SER A 95 7.88 -13.75 0.71
CA SER A 95 8.53 -12.88 -0.29
C SER A 95 8.67 -11.42 0.16
N ASP A 96 7.80 -10.95 1.05
CA ASP A 96 7.83 -9.57 1.57
C ASP A 96 8.63 -9.48 2.88
N VAL A 97 8.39 -10.43 3.80
CA VAL A 97 9.11 -10.56 5.08
C VAL A 97 9.20 -12.05 5.41
N GLU A 98 10.40 -12.54 5.71
CA GLU A 98 10.64 -13.90 6.13
C GLU A 98 10.34 -14.11 7.62
N ALA A 99 10.03 -15.36 8.00
CA ALA A 99 9.83 -15.70 9.39
C ALA A 99 11.13 -15.47 10.18
N ASN A 100 11.04 -14.73 11.29
CA ASN A 100 12.15 -14.33 12.15
C ASN A 100 13.15 -13.34 11.52
N GLU A 101 12.79 -12.69 10.41
CA GLU A 101 13.57 -11.59 9.85
C GLU A 101 13.60 -10.39 10.81
N LEU A 102 14.77 -9.74 10.93
CA LEU A 102 14.92 -8.49 11.67
C LEU A 102 14.31 -7.33 10.86
N ILE A 103 13.08 -6.95 11.18
CA ILE A 103 12.38 -5.89 10.45
C ILE A 103 12.75 -4.46 10.88
N LEU A 104 13.20 -4.26 12.11
CA LEU A 104 13.63 -2.97 12.66
C LEU A 104 14.73 -3.14 13.71
N GLU A 105 15.78 -2.34 13.62
CA GLU A 105 16.84 -2.28 14.62
C GLU A 105 16.46 -1.42 15.83
N LYS A 106 17.04 -1.73 16.99
CA LYS A 106 16.89 -0.90 18.19
C LYS A 106 17.46 0.50 17.92
N GLY A 107 16.68 1.53 18.27
CA GLY A 107 17.07 2.92 18.04
C GLY A 107 16.54 3.50 16.73
N THR A 108 15.86 2.69 15.91
CA THR A 108 15.15 3.19 14.72
C THR A 108 14.09 4.21 15.12
N ILE A 109 14.10 5.37 14.46
CA ILE A 109 13.07 6.40 14.62
C ILE A 109 11.82 5.94 13.89
N LEU A 110 10.69 5.87 14.59
CA LEU A 110 9.42 5.44 14.00
C LEU A 110 8.78 6.56 13.19
N THR A 111 8.68 6.36 11.88
CA THR A 111 7.85 7.17 10.98
C THR A 111 6.63 6.36 10.52
N ALA A 112 5.82 6.92 9.61
CA ALA A 112 4.68 6.21 9.04
C ALA A 112 5.08 4.87 8.38
N LYS A 113 6.28 4.78 7.80
CA LYS A 113 6.79 3.57 7.15
C LYS A 113 6.99 2.43 8.17
N GLU A 114 7.70 2.70 9.26
CA GLU A 114 8.00 1.70 10.29
C GLU A 114 6.72 1.25 11.00
N ILE A 115 5.79 2.19 11.25
CA ILE A 115 4.48 1.86 11.81
C ILE A 115 3.70 0.94 10.87
N GLY A 116 3.71 1.22 9.56
CA GLY A 116 3.07 0.36 8.56
C GLY A 116 3.67 -1.05 8.51
N LEU A 117 4.99 -1.16 8.60
CA LEU A 117 5.69 -2.45 8.65
C LEU A 117 5.33 -3.26 9.90
N LEU A 118 5.33 -2.62 11.08
CA LEU A 118 4.91 -3.26 12.33
C LEU A 118 3.46 -3.76 12.26
N ALA A 119 2.55 -2.93 11.72
CA ALA A 119 1.16 -3.30 11.53
C ALA A 119 1.00 -4.46 10.54
N HIS A 120 1.76 -4.46 9.44
CA HIS A 120 1.78 -5.55 8.46
C HIS A 120 2.20 -6.88 9.09
N CYS A 121 3.18 -6.85 10.00
CA CYS A 121 3.64 -8.03 10.75
C CYS A 121 2.74 -8.39 11.96
N GLY A 122 1.64 -7.66 12.20
CA GLY A 122 0.74 -7.89 13.34
C GLY A 122 1.31 -7.49 14.70
N ILE A 123 2.31 -6.62 14.73
CA ILE A 123 2.98 -6.16 15.96
C ILE A 123 2.32 -4.87 16.44
N ASN A 124 1.54 -4.98 17.51
CA ASN A 124 0.74 -3.87 18.03
C ASN A 124 1.41 -3.10 19.18
N ASN A 125 2.43 -3.68 19.82
CA ASN A 125 3.14 -3.08 20.94
C ASN A 125 4.63 -3.29 20.79
N ILE A 126 5.42 -2.23 20.98
CA ILE A 126 6.88 -2.28 20.96
C ILE A 126 7.48 -1.44 22.08
N PRO A 127 8.64 -1.84 22.64
CA PRO A 127 9.36 -1.03 23.60
C PRO A 127 10.01 0.18 22.91
N CYS A 128 9.77 1.39 23.46
CA CYS A 128 10.33 2.64 22.96
C CYS A 128 11.06 3.40 24.07
N PHE A 129 11.97 4.28 23.67
CA PHE A 129 12.52 5.28 24.60
C PHE A 129 11.42 6.27 25.01
N PRO A 130 11.36 6.67 26.29
CA PRO A 130 10.42 7.71 26.72
C PRO A 130 10.78 9.05 26.06
N LYS A 131 9.77 9.91 25.87
CA LYS A 131 10.01 11.28 25.38
C LYS A 131 10.91 12.04 26.37
N LEU A 132 11.90 12.75 25.84
CA LEU A 132 12.73 13.63 26.65
C LEU A 132 11.86 14.76 27.21
N ARG A 133 11.99 15.01 28.52
CA ARG A 133 11.34 16.14 29.20
C ARG A 133 12.37 17.25 29.33
N ILE A 134 12.10 18.42 28.75
CA ILE A 134 13.02 19.57 28.70
C ILE A 134 12.34 20.75 29.39
N GLY A 135 13.04 21.37 30.34
CA GLY A 135 12.65 22.64 30.95
C GLY A 135 13.42 23.80 30.33
N ILE A 136 12.73 24.89 30.02
CA ILE A 136 13.32 26.11 29.44
C ILE A 136 12.97 27.26 30.38
N LEU A 137 13.98 28.04 30.76
CA LEU A 137 13.85 29.24 31.58
C LEU A 137 14.68 30.36 30.97
N SER A 138 14.06 31.52 30.84
CA SER A 138 14.74 32.78 30.52
C SER A 138 14.90 33.59 31.81
N SER A 139 16.05 34.22 31.99
CA SER A 139 16.34 35.07 33.14
C SER A 139 17.00 36.36 32.67
N GLY A 140 16.60 37.48 33.26
CA GLY A 140 17.06 38.82 32.92
C GLY A 140 15.94 39.80 33.18
N ASP A 141 16.25 40.98 33.72
CA ASP A 141 15.25 42.00 34.04
C ASP A 141 14.71 42.66 32.75
N GLU A 142 15.43 42.51 31.63
CA GLU A 142 15.06 42.96 30.29
C GLU A 142 14.08 42.02 29.57
N ILE A 143 13.81 40.84 30.15
CA ILE A 143 12.91 39.86 29.54
C ILE A 143 11.46 40.32 29.76
N GLU A 144 10.85 40.85 28.70
CA GLU A 144 9.42 41.18 28.65
C GLU A 144 8.61 40.05 27.99
N ASP A 145 7.32 39.97 28.33
CA ASP A 145 6.39 39.05 27.67
C ASP A 145 6.11 39.51 26.22
N ILE A 146 5.89 38.56 25.32
CA ILE A 146 5.55 38.86 23.92
C ILE A 146 4.25 39.67 23.81
N ILE A 147 3.35 39.49 24.78
CA ILE A 147 2.08 40.22 24.88
C ILE A 147 2.33 41.68 25.29
N SER A 148 3.26 41.95 26.21
CA SER A 148 3.58 43.33 26.63
C SER A 148 4.34 44.10 25.56
N TYR A 149 5.18 43.43 24.77
CA TYR A 149 5.97 44.05 23.70
C TYR A 149 5.10 44.61 22.55
N SER A 150 4.08 43.86 22.12
CA SER A 150 3.21 44.26 20.99
C SER A 150 2.28 45.44 21.30
N SER A 151 2.01 45.69 22.58
CA SER A 151 1.10 46.74 23.04
C SER A 151 1.76 48.13 23.04
N LYS A 152 3.08 48.20 23.22
CA LYS A 152 3.85 49.47 23.25
C LYS A 152 4.15 50.05 21.87
N HIS A 153 4.11 49.25 20.80
CA HIS A 153 4.49 49.68 19.45
C HIS A 153 3.33 49.87 18.47
N LYS A 154 2.07 49.84 18.92
CA LYS A 154 0.90 50.19 18.09
C LYS A 154 0.55 51.69 18.09
N SER A 155 1.17 52.50 18.94
CA SER A 155 0.84 53.92 19.11
C SER A 155 1.65 54.90 18.25
N ASP A 156 2.72 54.46 17.58
CA ASP A 156 3.70 55.39 16.98
C ASP A 156 3.50 55.61 15.46
N GLY A 157 2.33 55.25 14.93
CA GLY A 157 2.03 55.28 13.48
C GLY A 157 0.97 56.26 13.00
N GLU A 158 0.42 57.13 13.86
CA GLU A 158 -0.66 58.03 13.45
C GLU A 158 -0.56 59.39 14.15
N THR A 159 0.19 60.33 13.55
CA THR A 159 -0.10 61.78 13.55
C THR A 159 0.94 62.54 12.72
N ASP A 160 0.57 62.92 11.51
CA ASP A 160 0.87 64.27 11.01
C ASP A 160 -0.08 64.61 9.84
N SER A 161 -1.25 65.15 10.18
CA SER A 161 -2.07 65.94 9.26
C SER A 161 -2.04 67.39 9.74
N LYS A 162 -1.17 68.19 9.12
CA LYS A 162 -1.26 69.65 9.16
C LYS A 162 -1.27 70.19 7.73
N THR A 163 -2.47 70.67 7.37
CA THR A 163 -2.74 71.88 6.59
C THR A 163 -1.94 72.11 5.31
N ASP A 164 -2.64 71.96 4.18
CA ASP A 164 -2.56 72.98 3.13
C ASP A 164 -3.97 73.35 2.65
N LYS A 165 -4.31 74.61 2.89
CA LYS A 165 -5.41 75.30 2.20
C LYS A 165 -5.00 75.41 0.73
N ASN A 166 -5.83 74.95 -0.19
CA ASN A 166 -5.80 75.48 -1.55
C ASN A 166 -7.21 75.87 -1.98
N GLU A 167 -7.40 77.18 -2.04
CA GLU A 167 -8.42 77.88 -2.79
C GLU A 167 -8.14 77.77 -4.30
N ASN A 168 -9.21 77.91 -5.08
CA ASN A 168 -9.29 78.06 -6.55
C ASN A 168 -9.19 76.75 -7.34
N GLY A 169 -10.12 76.40 -8.24
CA GLY A 169 -11.08 77.22 -8.96
C GLY A 169 -10.84 77.01 -10.46
N VAL A 170 -11.73 76.20 -11.06
CA VAL A 170 -11.88 75.85 -12.49
C VAL A 170 -10.91 74.82 -13.04
#